data_AF-A0A9P7UN39-F1
#
_entry.id   AF-A0A9P7UN39-F1
#
_cell.length_a   1.000
_cell.length_b   1.000
_cell.length_c   1.000
_cell.angle_alpha   90.00
_cell.angle_beta   90.00
_cell.angle_gamma   90.00
#
_symmetry.space_group_name_H-M   'P 1'
#
loop_
_entity.id
_entity.type
_entity.pdbx_description
1 polymer ?
#
loop_
_entity_poly.entity_id
_entity_poly.type
_entity_poly.pdbx_seq_one_letter_code
_entity_poly.pdbx_strand_id
1 'polypeptide(L)' 'MKLDKVQREADETLETCRNMIAFGPEGWVPTEHYEEAMARSKQLKEDTLAAATSAEERAEIATHWLLDDMDEEKYT' A
#
# COMPACT_ATOMS: atom_id res chain seq x y z
N MET A 1 -17.09 19.28 -0.08
CA MET A 1 -15.92 20.08 -0.51
C MET A 1 -15.04 19.22 -1.42
N LYS A 2 -14.11 19.79 -2.21
CA LYS A 2 -13.22 19.00 -3.08
C LYS A 2 -12.34 18.01 -2.28
N LEU A 3 -11.96 18.41 -1.06
CA LEU A 3 -11.17 17.58 -0.14
C LEU A 3 -11.89 16.28 0.25
N ASP A 4 -13.16 16.38 0.66
CA ASP A 4 -13.96 15.20 1.06
C ASP A 4 -14.06 14.15 -0.04
N LYS A 5 -14.11 14.58 -1.31
CA LYS A 5 -14.14 13.67 -2.45
C LYS A 5 -12.81 12.92 -2.59
N VAL A 6 -11.69 13.64 -2.54
CA VAL A 6 -10.35 13.06 -2.66
C VAL A 6 -10.06 12.11 -1.49
N GLN A 7 -10.45 12.51 -0.27
CA GLN A 7 -10.29 11.67 0.91
C GLN A 7 -11.08 10.37 0.77
N ARG A 8 -12.35 10.44 0.35
CA ARG A 8 -13.17 9.24 0.15
C ARG A 8 -12.58 8.29 -0.90
N GLU A 9 -12.06 8.81 -2.01
CA GLU A 9 -11.41 8.00 -3.04
C GLU A 9 -10.14 7.30 -2.50
N ALA A 10 -9.37 7.99 -1.65
CA ALA A 10 -8.23 7.40 -0.97
C ALA A 10 -8.64 6.31 0.05
N ASP A 11 -9.70 6.56 0.81
CA ASP A 11 -10.24 5.60 1.79
C ASP A 11 -10.76 4.32 1.10
N GLU A 12 -11.49 4.46 -0.02
CA GLU A 12 -11.97 3.33 -0.85
C GLU A 12 -10.80 2.51 -1.42
N THR A 13 -9.72 3.19 -1.82
CA THR A 13 -8.50 2.52 -2.31
C THR A 13 -7.80 1.75 -1.18
N LEU A 14 -7.66 2.35 0.01
CA LEU A 14 -7.06 1.71 1.17
C LEU A 14 -7.88 0.51 1.66
N GLU A 15 -9.21 0.61 1.64
CA GLU A 15 -10.11 -0.50 1.96
C GLU A 15 -9.90 -1.69 0.99
N THR A 16 -9.75 -1.41 -0.30
CA THR A 16 -9.45 -2.43 -1.31
C THR A 16 -8.13 -3.15 -0.99
N CYS A 17 -7.07 -2.39 -0.69
CA CYS A 17 -5.77 -2.96 -0.28
C CYS A 17 -5.88 -3.81 0.99
N ARG A 18 -6.62 -3.33 2.00
CA ARG A 18 -6.89 -4.07 3.26
C ARG A 18 -7.55 -5.40 2.99
N ASN A 19 -8.55 -5.43 2.12
CA ASN A 19 -9.29 -6.65 1.78
C ASN A 19 -8.40 -7.66 1.02
N MET A 20 -7.50 -7.19 0.15
CA MET A 20 -6.59 -8.07 -0.59
C MET A 20 -5.51 -8.67 0.32
N ILE A 21 -4.91 -7.86 1.18
CA ILE A 21 -3.75 -8.26 2.01
C ILE A 21 -4.18 -8.86 3.36
N ALA A 22 -5.40 -8.57 3.80
CA ALA A 22 -6.00 -8.99 5.07
C ALA A 22 -5.33 -8.39 6.32
N PHE A 23 -4.97 -7.10 6.28
CA PHE A 23 -4.48 -6.36 7.46
C PHE A 23 -5.56 -5.53 8.15
N GLY A 24 -5.42 -5.35 9.46
CA GLY A 24 -6.38 -4.67 10.33
C GLY A 24 -6.34 -3.13 10.26
N PRO A 25 -7.11 -2.44 11.12
CA PRO A 25 -7.32 -1.00 11.08
C PRO A 25 -6.07 -0.11 11.20
N GLU A 26 -4.92 -0.67 11.57
CA GLU A 26 -3.65 0.02 11.77
C GLU A 26 -2.47 -0.68 11.06
N GLY A 27 -2.73 -1.56 10.09
CA GLY A 27 -1.67 -2.33 9.43
C GLY A 27 -1.27 -3.61 10.16
N TRP A 28 -1.80 -3.86 11.36
CA TRP A 28 -1.50 -5.07 12.12
C TRP A 28 -2.10 -6.34 11.51
N VAL A 29 -1.35 -7.42 11.61
CA VAL A 29 -1.78 -8.79 11.28
C VAL A 29 -1.38 -9.73 12.42
N PRO A 30 -2.15 -10.79 12.70
CA PRO A 30 -1.69 -11.84 13.59
C PRO A 30 -0.36 -12.42 13.09
N THR A 31 0.55 -12.77 14.00
CA THR A 31 1.89 -13.29 13.64
C THR A 31 1.82 -14.52 12.74
N GLU A 32 0.79 -15.34 12.93
CA GLU A 32 0.49 -16.54 12.13
C GLU A 32 0.30 -16.24 10.64
N HIS A 33 -0.18 -15.03 10.32
CA HIS A 33 -0.50 -14.57 8.97
C HIS A 33 0.49 -13.53 8.44
N TYR A 34 1.56 -13.21 9.20
CA TYR A 34 2.50 -12.15 8.82
C TYR A 34 3.16 -12.41 7.47
N GLU A 35 3.77 -13.58 7.30
CA GLU A 35 4.46 -13.94 6.05
C GLU A 35 3.51 -13.95 4.84
N GLU A 36 2.27 -14.41 5.04
CA GLU A 36 1.24 -14.42 4.00
C GLU A 36 0.83 -12.99 3.62
N ALA A 37 0.61 -12.11 4.60
CA ALA A 37 0.30 -10.71 4.37
C ALA A 37 1.46 -9.98 3.64
N MET A 38 2.70 -10.24 4.03
CA MET A 38 3.88 -9.69 3.35
C MET A 38 3.99 -10.17 1.90
N ALA A 39 3.71 -11.44 1.64
CA ALA A 39 3.69 -11.99 0.28
C ALA A 39 2.60 -11.31 -0.59
N ARG A 40 1.39 -11.13 -0.04
CA ARG A 40 0.29 -10.43 -0.72
C ARG A 40 0.60 -8.96 -0.96
N SER A 41 1.22 -8.29 0.00
CA SER A 41 1.67 -6.89 -0.14
C SER A 41 2.67 -6.73 -1.28
N LYS A 42 3.65 -7.63 -1.37
CA LYS A 42 4.63 -7.65 -2.46
C LYS A 42 3.97 -7.92 -3.81
N GLN A 43 3.06 -8.89 -3.89
CA GLN A 43 2.32 -9.18 -5.13
C GLN A 43 1.52 -7.96 -5.59
N LEU A 44 0.83 -7.27 -4.68
CA LEU A 44 0.05 -6.07 -5.01
C LEU A 44 0.95 -4.95 -5.58
N LYS A 45 2.17 -4.79 -5.04
CA LYS A 45 3.16 -3.84 -5.57
C LYS A 45 3.58 -4.21 -6.99
N GLU A 46 3.89 -5.47 -7.23
CA GLU A 46 4.28 -5.98 -8.55
C GLU A 46 3.16 -5.79 -9.58
N ASP A 47 1.92 -6.10 -9.21
CA ASP A 47 0.74 -5.92 -10.07
C ASP A 47 0.51 -4.44 -10.39
N THR A 48 0.69 -3.56 -9.40
CA THR A 48 0.55 -2.11 -9.58
C THR A 48 1.65 -1.54 -10.48
N LEU A 49 2.89 -1.99 -10.32
CA LEU A 49 4.01 -1.63 -11.20
C LEU A 49 3.81 -2.14 -12.64
N ALA A 50 3.22 -3.33 -12.80
CA ALA A 50 2.90 -3.90 -14.11
C ALA A 50 1.76 -3.13 -14.80
N ALA A 51 0.77 -2.65 -14.04
CA ALA A 51 -0.35 -1.84 -14.53
C ALA A 51 0.06 -0.40 -14.88
N ALA A 52 1.14 0.11 -14.27
CA ALA A 52 1.63 1.46 -14.50
C ALA A 52 2.03 1.68 -15.97
N THR A 53 1.57 2.81 -16.51
CA THR A 53 1.62 3.13 -17.94
C THR A 53 2.83 3.96 -18.31
N SER A 54 3.43 4.66 -17.34
CA SER A 54 4.60 5.52 -17.57
C SER A 54 5.78 5.15 -16.68
N ALA A 55 6.99 5.48 -17.14
CA ALA A 55 8.21 5.27 -16.37
C ALA A 55 8.25 6.15 -15.11
N GLU A 56 7.70 7.36 -15.20
CA GLU A 56 7.55 8.28 -14.06
C GLU A 56 6.62 7.69 -13.00
N GLU A 57 5.43 7.22 -13.40
CA GLU A 57 4.49 6.55 -12.50
C GLU A 57 5.11 5.32 -11.81
N ARG A 58 5.87 4.49 -12.55
CA ARG A 58 6.60 3.36 -11.95
C ARG A 58 7.65 3.79 -10.94
N ALA A 59 8.36 4.89 -11.19
CA ALA A 59 9.37 5.42 -10.28
C ALA A 59 8.72 5.95 -9.00
N GLU A 60 7.60 6.67 -9.11
CA GLU A 60 6.82 7.15 -7.97
C GLU A 60 6.27 5.98 -7.14
N ILE A 61 5.67 4.97 -7.78
CA ILE A 61 5.17 3.76 -7.11
C ILE A 61 6.30 3.02 -6.37
N ALA A 62 7.47 2.89 -7.00
CA ALA A 62 8.61 2.19 -6.40
C ALA A 62 9.19 2.95 -5.20
N THR A 63 9.18 4.29 -5.24
CA THR A 63 9.78 5.16 -4.22
C THR A 63 8.83 5.42 -3.05
N HIS A 64 7.52 5.48 -3.31
CA HIS A 64 6.50 5.93 -2.35
C HIS A 64 5.47 4.85 -2.03
N TRP A 65 5.84 3.57 -2.13
CA TRP A 65 4.92 2.48 -1.85
C TRP A 65 4.43 2.53 -0.40
N LEU A 66 3.11 2.69 -0.21
CA LEU A 66 2.51 2.96 1.11
C LEU A 66 2.63 1.79 2.11
N LEU A 67 2.97 0.59 1.64
CA LEU A 67 3.10 -0.63 2.45
C LEU A 67 4.55 -1.12 2.53
N ASP A 68 5.51 -0.40 1.95
CA ASP A 68 6.91 -0.68 2.21
C ASP A 68 7.26 -0.22 3.63
N ASP A 69 8.31 -0.81 4.18
CA ASP A 69 8.84 -0.41 5.48
C ASP A 69 9.22 1.07 5.44
N MET A 70 8.64 1.84 6.36
CA MET A 70 8.96 3.25 6.50
C MET A 70 10.34 3.36 7.15
N ASP A 71 11.32 3.87 6.41
CA ASP A 71 12.65 4.17 6.94
C ASP A 71 12.57 5.33 7.96
N GLU A 72 12.40 5.00 9.23
CA GLU A 72 12.37 5.93 10.35
C GLU A 72 13.78 6.38 10.80
N GLU A 73 14.87 5.86 10.22
CA GLU A 73 16.26 6.20 10.61
C GLU A 73 16.58 7.70 10.38
N LYS A 74 15.83 8.38 9.51
CA LYS A 74 15.96 9.83 9.30
C LYS A 74 15.33 10.68 10.40
N TYR A 75 14.59 10.09 11.33
CA TYR A 75 13.90 10.78 12.42
C TYR A 75 14.46 10.49 13.82
N THR A 76 15.57 9.73 13.92
CA THR A 76 16.40 9.59 15.13
C THR A 76 17.37 10.75 15.31
#